data_AF-A0A101CWM8-F1
#
_entry.id   AF-A0A101CWM8-F1
#
_cell.length_a   1.000
_cell.length_b   1.000
_cell.length_c   1.000
_cell.angle_alpha   90.00
_cell.angle_beta   90.00
_cell.angle_gamma   90.00
#
_symmetry.space_group_name_H-M   'P 1'
#
loop_
_entity.id
_entity.type
_entity.pdbx_description
1 polymer ?
#
loop_
_entity_poly.entity_id
_entity_poly.type
_entity_poly.pdbx_seq_one_letter_code
_entity_poly.pdbx_strand_id
1 'polypeptide(L)'
;MKKKNIPVLVFSGFVLCILLNNFIQSYIECKANYNFVITKIEVSPTNKLILYNNKKKIRFWNYIISDRQGVKAGDLLHKKSYSKYMYVYKKNMMGKYSKILKVNPTGLFPVEYFCDK
;
A
#
# COMPACT_ATOMS: atom_id res chain seq x y z
N MET A 1 6.31 -17.61 -37.53
CA MET A 1 5.18 -17.66 -36.56
C MET A 1 3.86 -17.64 -37.32
N LYS A 2 2.95 -18.59 -37.08
CA LYS A 2 1.63 -18.59 -37.74
C LYS A 2 0.81 -17.38 -37.22
N LYS A 3 0.13 -16.64 -38.11
CA LYS A 3 -0.69 -15.45 -37.75
C LYS A 3 -1.67 -15.72 -36.59
N LYS A 4 -2.12 -16.97 -36.43
CA LYS A 4 -2.99 -17.42 -35.32
C LYS A 4 -2.37 -17.30 -33.90
N ASN A 5 -1.04 -17.20 -33.78
CA ASN A 5 -0.37 -17.10 -32.48
C ASN A 5 -0.16 -15.63 -32.02
N ILE A 6 -0.39 -14.65 -32.90
CA ILE A 6 -0.25 -13.22 -32.60
C ILE A 6 -1.13 -12.79 -31.40
N PRO A 7 -2.44 -13.11 -31.32
CA PRO A 7 -3.25 -12.68 -30.19
C PRO A 7 -2.78 -13.25 -28.85
N VAL A 8 -2.26 -14.49 -28.83
CA VAL A 8 -1.69 -15.10 -27.62
C VAL A 8 -0.45 -14.33 -27.14
N LEU A 9 0.42 -13.93 -28.06
CA LEU A 9 1.61 -13.15 -27.74
C LEU A 9 1.26 -11.74 -27.24
N VAL A 10 0.28 -11.09 -27.86
CA VAL A 10 -0.19 -9.77 -27.41
C VAL A 10 -0.78 -9.86 -25.99
N PHE A 11 -1.62 -10.86 -25.73
CA PHE A 11 -2.19 -11.08 -24.40
C PHE A 11 -1.10 -11.39 -23.37
N SER A 12 -0.16 -12.28 -23.69
CA SER A 12 0.97 -12.60 -22.82
C SER A 12 1.83 -11.38 -22.52
N GLY A 13 2.11 -10.54 -23.52
CA GLY A 13 2.85 -9.30 -23.35
C GLY A 13 2.11 -8.32 -22.44
N PHE A 14 0.79 -8.20 -22.61
CA PHE A 14 -0.03 -7.34 -21.76
C PHE A 14 -0.02 -7.79 -20.28
N VAL A 15 -0.18 -9.09 -20.03
CA VAL A 15 -0.08 -9.65 -18.67
C VAL A 15 1.29 -9.39 -18.06
N LEU A 16 2.37 -9.57 -18.84
CA LEU A 16 3.74 -9.29 -18.38
C LEU A 16 3.92 -7.83 -17.96
N CYS A 17 3.40 -6.88 -18.75
CA CYS A 17 3.45 -5.45 -18.43
C CYS A 17 2.74 -5.12 -17.11
N ILE A 18 1.58 -5.74 -16.83
CA ILE A 18 0.86 -5.56 -15.56
C ILE A 18 1.71 -6.08 -14.39
N LEU A 19 2.30 -7.26 -14.53
CA LEU A 19 3.17 -7.85 -13.49
C LEU A 19 4.39 -6.97 -13.23
N LEU A 20 5.07 -6.51 -14.27
CA LEU A 20 6.23 -5.61 -14.17
C LEU A 20 5.87 -4.29 -13.49
N ASN A 21 4.74 -3.69 -13.86
CA ASN A 21 4.28 -2.45 -13.21
C ASN A 21 4.00 -2.68 -11.71
N ASN A 22 3.32 -3.76 -11.34
CA ASN A 22 3.10 -4.08 -9.92
C ASN A 22 4.43 -4.29 -9.18
N PHE A 23 5.38 -5.01 -9.79
CA PHE A 23 6.70 -5.25 -9.21
C PHE A 23 7.46 -3.95 -8.94
N ILE A 24 7.54 -3.06 -9.95
CA ILE A 24 8.23 -1.77 -9.83
C ILE A 24 7.58 -0.90 -8.75
N GLN A 25 6.25 -0.84 -8.72
CA GLN A 25 5.52 -0.04 -7.75
C GLN A 25 5.68 -0.60 -6.32
N SER A 26 5.63 -1.91 -6.16
CA SER A 26 5.91 -2.60 -4.89
C SER A 26 7.32 -2.27 -4.37
N TYR A 27 8.33 -2.26 -5.25
CA TYR A 27 9.71 -1.89 -4.91
C TYR A 27 9.83 -0.41 -4.51
N ILE A 28 9.23 0.51 -5.28
CA ILE A 28 9.23 1.95 -4.97
C ILE A 28 8.58 2.20 -3.61
N GLU A 29 7.43 1.58 -3.37
CA GLU A 29 6.74 1.68 -2.08
C GLU A 29 7.56 1.11 -0.94
N CYS A 30 8.27 0.01 -1.16
CA CYS A 30 9.19 -0.56 -0.17
C CYS A 30 10.29 0.43 0.22
N LYS A 31 10.90 1.11 -0.75
CA LYS A 31 11.93 2.11 -0.51
C LYS A 31 11.38 3.39 0.14
N ALA A 32 10.11 3.72 -0.09
CA ALA A 32 9.51 4.93 0.44
C ALA A 32 9.38 4.90 1.98
N ASN A 33 9.62 6.07 2.58
CA ASN A 33 9.31 6.33 3.99
C ASN A 33 7.98 7.09 4.06
N TYR A 34 7.03 6.57 4.83
CA TYR A 34 5.75 7.22 5.08
C TYR A 34 5.68 7.59 6.55
N ASN A 35 5.49 8.87 6.85
CA ASN A 35 5.28 9.35 8.21
C ASN A 35 4.36 10.56 8.13
N PHE A 36 3.04 10.36 8.24
CA PHE A 36 2.07 11.43 8.08
C PHE A 36 0.79 11.18 8.88
N VAL A 37 0.15 12.27 9.30
CA VAL A 37 -1.18 12.22 9.91
C VAL A 37 -2.23 12.09 8.82
N ILE A 38 -3.12 11.12 8.95
CA ILE A 38 -4.22 10.88 8.03
C ILE A 38 -5.21 12.03 8.17
N THR A 39 -5.38 12.81 7.11
CA THR A 39 -6.25 14.00 7.12
C THR A 39 -7.67 13.69 6.71
N LYS A 40 -7.85 12.73 5.80
CA LYS A 40 -9.14 12.26 5.30
C LYS A 40 -9.06 10.78 5.00
N ILE A 41 -10.19 10.10 5.16
CA ILE A 41 -10.39 8.71 4.79
C ILE A 41 -11.60 8.63 3.88
N GLU A 42 -11.49 7.84 2.82
CA GLU A 42 -12.62 7.41 2.02
C GLU A 42 -12.69 5.89 2.03
N VAL A 43 -13.90 5.34 2.06
CA VAL A 43 -14.11 3.89 2.04
C VAL A 43 -14.49 3.49 0.62
N SER A 44 -13.73 2.56 0.03
CA SER A 44 -14.08 1.98 -1.27
C SER A 44 -15.30 1.06 -1.15
N PRO A 45 -15.98 0.73 -2.26
CA PRO A 45 -17.06 -0.29 -2.26
C PRO A 45 -16.63 -1.66 -1.73
N THR A 46 -15.32 -1.95 -1.73
CA THR A 46 -14.72 -3.18 -1.20
C THR A 46 -14.23 -3.05 0.24
N ASN A 47 -14.72 -2.05 0.98
CA ASN A 47 -14.34 -1.73 2.37
C ASN A 47 -12.84 -1.44 2.58
N LYS A 48 -12.13 -1.04 1.52
CA LYS A 48 -10.72 -0.63 1.62
C LYS A 48 -10.65 0.86 1.93
N LEU A 49 -9.80 1.23 2.88
CA LEU A 49 -9.55 2.62 3.21
C LEU A 49 -8.61 3.25 2.19
N ILE A 50 -9.04 4.39 1.66
CA ILE A 50 -8.24 5.30 0.85
C ILE A 50 -7.82 6.44 1.77
N LEU A 51 -6.52 6.52 2.03
CA LEU A 51 -5.96 7.48 2.97
C LEU A 51 -5.45 8.73 2.25
N TYR A 52 -5.63 9.87 2.90
CA TYR A 52 -5.17 11.16 2.38
C TYR A 52 -4.19 11.82 3.34
N ASN A 53 -3.09 12.33 2.77
CA ASN A 53 -2.21 13.30 3.42
C ASN A 53 -2.49 14.68 2.81
N ASN A 54 -3.17 15.54 3.57
CA ASN A 54 -3.78 16.77 3.07
C ASN A 54 -4.71 16.49 1.87
N LYS A 55 -4.47 17.12 0.73
CA LYS A 55 -5.24 16.91 -0.51
C LYS A 55 -4.71 15.74 -1.36
N LYS A 56 -3.62 15.07 -0.95
CA LYS A 56 -2.98 14.01 -1.73
C LYS A 56 -3.49 12.63 -1.31
N LYS A 57 -4.13 11.94 -2.24
CA LYS A 57 -4.49 10.52 -2.11
C LYS A 57 -3.22 9.68 -2.07
N ILE A 58 -3.09 8.84 -1.05
CA ILE A 58 -2.01 7.88 -0.91
C ILE A 58 -2.52 6.51 -1.34
N ARG A 59 -1.91 5.96 -2.39
CA ARG A 59 -2.21 4.62 -2.90
C ARG A 59 -1.09 3.69 -2.48
N PHE A 60 -1.46 2.60 -1.84
CA PHE A 60 -0.53 1.52 -1.49
C PHE A 60 -0.72 0.33 -2.44
N TRP A 61 0.38 -0.32 -2.78
CA TRP A 61 0.46 -1.53 -3.60
C TRP A 61 0.71 -2.77 -2.75
N ASN A 62 1.48 -2.63 -1.66
CA ASN A 62 1.80 -3.74 -0.78
C ASN A 62 0.87 -3.79 0.44
N TYR A 63 0.11 -2.75 0.74
CA TYR A 63 -0.70 -2.70 1.96
C TYR A 63 -2.17 -2.40 1.65
N ILE A 64 -3.05 -3.14 2.32
CA ILE A 64 -4.49 -2.89 2.31
C ILE A 64 -4.92 -2.67 3.76
N ILE A 65 -5.57 -1.54 4.01
CA ILE A 65 -6.24 -1.25 5.29
C ILE A 65 -7.73 -1.30 5.02
N SER A 66 -8.47 -2.02 5.87
CA SER A 66 -9.93 -2.08 5.80
C SER A 66 -10.58 -1.19 6.85
N ASP A 67 -11.81 -0.75 6.59
CA ASP A 67 -12.59 0.10 7.50
C ASP A 67 -12.84 -0.57 8.87
N ARG A 68 -12.82 -1.91 8.90
CA ARG A 68 -12.98 -2.71 10.12
C ARG A 68 -11.80 -2.64 11.08
N GLN A 69 -10.66 -2.07 10.67
CA GLN A 69 -9.44 -2.00 11.49
C GLN A 69 -9.35 -0.75 12.37
N GLY A 70 -10.39 0.10 12.38
CA GLY A 70 -10.53 1.18 13.35
C GLY A 70 -9.60 2.38 13.13
N VAL A 71 -9.01 2.51 11.93
CA VAL A 71 -8.18 3.65 11.52
C VAL A 71 -9.08 4.86 11.23
N LYS A 72 -8.73 6.02 11.77
CA LYS A 72 -9.50 7.26 11.65
C LYS A 72 -8.64 8.43 11.16
N ALA A 73 -9.29 9.47 10.64
CA ALA A 73 -8.62 10.74 10.41
C ALA A 73 -8.08 11.29 11.74
N GLY A 74 -6.87 11.83 11.73
CA GLY A 74 -6.10 12.22 12.91
C GLY A 74 -5.10 11.16 13.39
N ASP A 75 -5.20 9.90 12.93
CA ASP A 75 -4.21 8.87 13.23
C ASP A 75 -2.93 9.08 12.41
N LEU A 76 -1.78 8.72 12.99
CA LEU A 76 -0.47 8.77 12.36
C LEU A 76 -0.17 7.45 11.66
N LEU A 77 0.08 7.50 10.36
CA LEU A 77 0.59 6.38 9.59
C LEU A 77 2.11 6.47 9.51
N HIS A 78 2.78 5.37 9.87
CA HIS A 78 4.22 5.28 9.89
C HIS A 78 4.70 3.97 9.24
N LYS A 79 5.59 4.10 8.27
CA LYS A 79 6.30 2.99 7.63
C LYS A 79 7.69 3.47 7.23
N LYS A 80 8.70 2.96 7.91
CA LYS A 80 10.10 3.24 7.60
C LYS A 80 10.46 2.70 6.21
N SER A 81 11.43 3.34 5.56
CA SER A 81 12.07 2.82 4.34
C SER A 81 12.57 1.38 4.58
N TYR A 82 12.34 0.50 3.61
CA TYR A 82 12.66 -0.94 3.64
C TYR A 82 12.03 -1.76 4.78
N SER A 83 11.12 -1.17 5.58
CA SER A 83 10.36 -1.93 6.58
C SER A 83 9.30 -2.78 5.91
N LYS A 84 9.25 -4.07 6.30
CA LYS A 84 8.19 -5.02 5.95
C LYS A 84 6.80 -4.61 6.46
N TYR A 85 6.74 -3.88 7.57
CA TYR A 85 5.47 -3.53 8.21
C TYR A 85 5.20 -2.03 8.14
N MET A 86 3.91 -1.73 8.05
CA MET A 86 3.35 -0.40 8.25
C MET A 86 2.56 -0.38 9.56
N TYR A 87 2.62 0.74 10.26
CA TYR A 87 2.00 0.92 11.56
C TYR A 87 1.07 2.12 11.56
N VAL A 88 -0.01 2.01 12.32
CA VAL A 88 -0.90 3.14 12.59
C VAL A 88 -0.90 3.42 14.08
N TYR A 89 -0.79 4.69 14.42
CA TYR A 89 -0.76 5.19 15.78
C TYR A 89 -1.88 6.19 16.02
N LYS A 90 -2.49 6.14 17.20
CA LYS A 90 -3.52 7.07 17.62
C LYS A 90 -2.99 8.03 18.68
N LYS A 91 -3.31 9.31 18.52
CA LYS A 91 -2.99 10.36 19.49
C LYS A 91 -4.00 10.32 20.64
N ASN A 92 -3.51 10.25 21.88
CA ASN A 92 -4.36 10.37 23.06
C ASN A 92 -4.56 11.85 23.46
N MET A 93 -5.38 12.10 24.49
CA MET A 93 -5.68 13.45 24.96
C MET A 93 -4.43 14.19 25.49
N MET A 94 -3.40 13.46 25.95
CA MET A 94 -2.12 14.02 26.38
C MET A 94 -1.15 14.28 25.22
N GLY A 95 -1.59 14.04 23.98
CA GLY A 95 -0.80 14.23 22.77
C GLY A 95 0.22 13.14 22.45
N LYS A 96 0.26 12.05 23.22
CA LYS A 96 1.14 10.89 22.97
C LYS A 96 0.51 9.95 21.95
N TYR A 97 1.33 9.42 21.05
CA TYR A 97 0.92 8.43 20.06
C TYR A 97 1.11 7.01 20.62
N SER A 98 0.11 6.17 20.44
CA SER A 98 0.14 4.74 20.79
C SER A 98 -0.21 3.89 19.58
N LYS A 99 0.51 2.79 19.37
CA LYS A 99 0.29 1.90 18.22
C LYS A 99 -1.06 1.21 18.36
N ILE A 100 -1.92 1.34 17.35
CA ILE A 100 -3.23 0.69 17.30
C ILE A 100 -3.30 -0.44 16.26
N LEU A 101 -2.45 -0.38 15.23
CA LEU A 101 -2.48 -1.36 14.15
C LEU A 101 -1.08 -1.63 13.61
N LYS A 102 -0.81 -2.91 13.38
CA LYS A 102 0.30 -3.40 12.54
C LYS A 102 -0.33 -3.96 11.27
N VAL A 103 0.00 -3.36 10.13
CA VAL A 103 -0.53 -3.75 8.82
C VAL A 103 0.49 -4.67 8.15
N ASN A 104 0.04 -5.89 7.85
CA ASN A 104 0.83 -6.85 7.12
C ASN A 104 0.78 -6.56 5.61
N PRO A 105 1.86 -6.88 4.89
CA PRO A 105 1.87 -6.80 3.45
C PRO A 105 0.88 -7.81 2.84
N THR A 106 0.20 -7.40 1.77
CA THR A 106 -0.81 -8.16 1.00
C THR A 106 -0.66 -7.94 -0.51
N GLY A 107 0.48 -7.36 -0.93
CA GLY A 107 0.79 -7.13 -2.34
C GLY A 107 0.97 -8.42 -3.13
N LEU A 108 0.96 -8.30 -4.46
CA LEU A 108 1.07 -9.45 -5.36
C LEU A 108 2.38 -10.22 -5.21
N PHE A 109 3.47 -9.51 -4.91
CA PHE A 109 4.79 -10.09 -4.70
C PHE A 109 5.13 -10.10 -3.21
N PRO A 110 5.83 -11.14 -2.71
CA PRO A 110 6.38 -11.16 -1.36
C PRO A 110 7.22 -9.91 -1.12
N VAL A 111 6.93 -9.17 -0.05
CA VAL A 111 7.66 -7.93 0.22
C VAL A 111 9.08 -8.20 0.66
N GLU A 112 9.39 -9.40 1.12
CA GLU A 112 10.74 -9.87 1.47
C GLU A 112 11.70 -9.76 0.28
N TYR A 113 11.19 -9.80 -0.95
CA TYR A 113 12.01 -9.58 -2.15
C TYR A 113 12.55 -8.14 -2.24
N PHE A 114 11.97 -7.21 -1.49
CA PHE A 114 12.27 -5.79 -1.55
C PHE A 114 12.67 -5.19 -0.18
N CYS A 115 12.00 -5.63 0.88
CA CYS A 115 11.93 -5.04 2.21
C CYS A 115 12.51 -6.01 3.26
N ASP A 116 13.80 -6.33 3.15
CA ASP A 116 14.53 -7.04 4.21
C ASP A 116 16.01 -6.63 4.14
N LYS A 117 16.32 -5.45 4.71
CA LYS A 117 17.68 -4.93 4.85
C LYS A 117 17.87 -4.27 6.21
#